data_AF-A0A0K0QRF1-F1
#
_entry.id   AF-A0A0K0QRF1-F1
#
_cell.length_a   1.000
_cell.length_b   1.000
_cell.length_c   1.000
_cell.angle_alpha   90.00
_cell.angle_beta   90.00
_cell.angle_gamma   90.00
#
_symmetry.space_group_name_H-M   'P 1'
#
loop_
_entity.id
_entity.type
_entity.pdbx_description
1 polymer ?
#
loop_
_entity_poly.entity_id
_entity_poly.type
_entity_poly.pdbx_seq_one_letter_code
_entity_poly.pdbx_strand_id
1 'polypeptide(L)'
;ALKGFEKFNVSCFFEVITRVLWASIVIYGIYGNALLYFTCLAFTIKGMLKYILVCLNITGCFINPNFNRVGIVNLLNESKWMFLQLTGGVSLSLFDRLVIPLILSVSKLASYVPCLQLAQLMFTLSASANQILLPMFARMKASNTFPSNCFFKILLVSLISVLPCLALFFFGRDILSIWINPTFATENYKLMQILAISYILLSMMTSFHFLLLGIGKSKLVANLNLVAGLAL
;
A
#
# COMPACT_ATOMS: atom_id res chain seq x y z
N ALA A 1 -12.49 -0.82 9.09
CA ALA A 1 -13.23 -0.43 10.31
C ALA A 1 -12.38 0.47 11.21
N LEU A 2 -11.41 -0.04 11.99
CA LEU A 2 -10.67 0.75 13.00
C LEU A 2 -9.97 2.01 12.45
N LYS A 3 -9.31 1.94 11.29
CA LYS A 3 -8.70 3.11 10.64
C LYS A 3 -9.74 4.17 10.21
N GLY A 4 -10.97 3.76 9.90
CA GLY A 4 -12.07 4.67 9.59
C GLY A 4 -12.61 5.42 10.81
N PHE A 5 -12.44 4.87 12.01
CA PHE A 5 -12.77 5.52 13.29
C PHE A 5 -11.57 6.30 13.88
N GLU A 6 -10.51 6.53 13.10
CA GLU A 6 -9.28 7.22 13.52
C GLU A 6 -8.55 6.56 14.72
N LYS A 7 -8.89 5.32 15.09
CA LYS A 7 -8.22 4.55 16.15
C LYS A 7 -6.92 3.89 15.65
N PHE A 8 -5.97 4.71 15.20
CA PHE A 8 -4.72 4.23 14.58
C PHE A 8 -3.81 3.48 15.55
N ASN A 9 -3.67 3.93 16.81
CA ASN A 9 -2.80 3.29 17.80
C ASN A 9 -3.21 1.83 18.06
N VAL A 10 -4.51 1.64 18.28
CA VAL A 10 -5.13 0.33 18.50
C VAL A 10 -4.98 -0.52 17.24
N SER A 11 -5.27 0.04 16.05
CA SER A 11 -5.09 -0.67 14.78
C SER A 11 -3.64 -1.11 14.56
N CYS A 12 -2.66 -0.27 14.91
CA CYS A 12 -1.24 -0.53 14.71
C CYS A 12 -0.75 -1.66 15.63
N PHE A 13 -1.02 -1.55 16.93
CA PHE A 13 -0.64 -2.57 17.92
C PHE A 13 -1.13 -3.96 17.52
N PHE A 14 -2.39 -4.06 17.09
CA PHE A 14 -2.95 -5.33 16.64
C PHE A 14 -2.45 -5.76 15.26
N GLU A 15 -2.13 -4.83 14.37
CA GLU A 15 -1.52 -5.17 13.09
C GLU A 15 -0.14 -5.80 13.30
N VAL A 16 0.66 -5.29 14.25
CA VAL A 16 1.94 -5.89 14.65
C VAL A 16 1.75 -7.29 15.23
N ILE A 17 0.88 -7.45 16.24
CA ILE A 17 0.62 -8.76 16.86
C ILE A 17 0.15 -9.79 15.83
N THR A 18 -0.82 -9.42 14.99
CA THR A 18 -1.35 -10.34 13.98
C THR A 18 -0.34 -10.68 12.88
N ARG A 19 0.57 -9.77 12.54
CA ARG A 19 1.68 -10.05 11.60
C ARG A 19 2.70 -11.00 12.20
N VAL A 20 3.07 -10.81 13.46
CA VAL A 20 4.01 -11.69 14.18
C VAL A 20 3.42 -13.10 14.29
N LEU A 21 2.18 -13.23 14.76
CA LEU A 21 1.48 -14.52 14.84
C LEU A 21 1.40 -15.21 13.47
N TRP A 22 1.02 -14.47 12.43
CA TRP A 22 0.95 -15.01 11.07
C TRP A 22 2.32 -15.53 10.61
N ALA A 23 3.39 -14.76 10.82
CA ALA A 23 4.74 -15.17 10.44
C ALA A 23 5.19 -16.42 11.19
N SER A 24 4.96 -16.50 12.50
CA SER A 24 5.30 -17.67 13.32
C SER A 24 4.58 -18.94 12.85
N ILE A 25 3.28 -18.84 12.54
CA ILE A 25 2.47 -19.97 12.06
C ILE A 25 2.95 -20.44 10.68
N VAL A 26 3.27 -19.50 9.78
CA VAL A 26 3.77 -19.82 8.44
C VAL A 26 5.15 -20.46 8.50
N ILE A 27 6.06 -19.95 9.33
CA ILE A 27 7.40 -20.53 9.54
C ILE A 27 7.28 -21.98 10.03
N TYR A 28 6.41 -22.24 11.00
CA TYR A 28 6.16 -23.60 11.47
C TYR A 28 5.62 -24.52 10.36
N GLY A 29 4.74 -24.00 9.51
CA GLY A 29 4.21 -24.73 8.36
C GLY A 29 5.24 -25.07 7.28
N ILE A 30 6.33 -24.30 7.17
CA ILE A 30 7.46 -24.61 6.26
C ILE A 30 8.19 -25.86 6.73
N TYR A 31 8.47 -25.98 8.04
CA TYR A 31 9.16 -27.16 8.60
C TYR A 31 8.31 -28.44 8.48
N GLY A 32 6.98 -28.32 8.56
CA GLY A 32 6.06 -29.45 8.43
C GLY A 32 5.62 -29.79 7.00
N ASN A 33 6.17 -29.12 5.98
CA ASN A 33 5.81 -29.28 4.56
C ASN A 33 4.30 -29.11 4.26
N ALA A 34 3.56 -28.43 5.13
CA ALA A 34 2.09 -28.26 5.10
C ALA A 34 1.70 -26.77 4.97
N LEU A 35 2.45 -26.02 4.16
CA LEU A 35 2.37 -24.56 4.03
C LEU A 35 0.93 -24.04 3.77
N LEU A 36 0.20 -24.70 2.87
CA LEU A 36 -1.16 -24.27 2.49
C LEU A 36 -2.14 -24.34 3.67
N TYR A 37 -2.04 -25.37 4.50
CA TYR A 37 -2.91 -25.51 5.67
C TYR A 37 -2.63 -24.41 6.70
N PHE A 38 -1.35 -24.21 7.04
CA PHE A 38 -0.95 -23.21 8.04
C PHE A 38 -1.20 -21.78 7.57
N THR A 39 -1.08 -21.48 6.27
CA THR A 39 -1.43 -20.17 5.73
C THR A 39 -2.93 -19.89 5.81
N CYS A 40 -3.79 -20.84 5.43
CA CYS A 40 -5.24 -20.73 5.60
C CYS A 40 -5.63 -20.52 7.07
N LEU A 41 -5.03 -21.30 7.97
CA LEU A 41 -5.25 -21.19 9.41
C LEU A 41 -4.80 -19.82 9.95
N ALA A 42 -3.66 -19.29 9.49
CA ALA A 42 -3.21 -17.97 9.89
C ALA A 42 -4.14 -16.85 9.38
N PHE A 43 -4.76 -16.99 8.20
CA PHE A 43 -5.75 -16.06 7.69
C PHE A 43 -7.05 -16.06 8.53
N THR A 44 -7.56 -17.24 8.90
CA THR A 44 -8.78 -17.34 9.72
C THR A 44 -8.56 -16.75 11.11
N ILE A 45 -7.44 -17.07 11.77
CA ILE A 45 -7.07 -16.49 13.07
C ILE A 45 -6.98 -14.96 12.98
N LYS A 46 -6.29 -14.43 11.96
CA LYS A 46 -6.17 -12.98 11.75
C LYS A 46 -7.53 -12.31 11.55
N GLY A 47 -8.44 -12.94 10.80
CA GLY A 47 -9.80 -12.45 10.59
C GLY A 47 -10.62 -12.43 11.88
N MET A 48 -10.60 -13.53 12.63
CA MET A 48 -11.30 -13.66 13.90
C MET A 48 -10.81 -12.66 14.94
N LEU A 49 -9.49 -12.51 15.10
CA LEU A 49 -8.91 -11.50 15.99
C LEU A 49 -9.39 -10.10 15.61
N LYS A 50 -9.31 -9.71 14.32
CA LYS A 50 -9.80 -8.39 13.89
C LYS A 50 -11.29 -8.18 14.18
N TYR A 51 -12.12 -9.21 14.03
CA TYR A 51 -13.55 -9.13 14.33
C TYR A 51 -13.80 -8.88 15.82
N ILE A 52 -13.20 -9.71 16.69
CA ILE A 52 -13.31 -9.58 18.14
C ILE A 52 -12.88 -8.17 18.59
N LEU A 53 -11.79 -7.67 18.02
CA LEU A 53 -11.25 -6.36 18.36
C LEU A 53 -12.13 -5.19 17.94
N VAL A 54 -12.81 -5.30 16.80
CA VAL A 54 -13.81 -4.32 16.37
C VAL A 54 -14.98 -4.30 17.34
N CYS A 55 -15.48 -5.47 17.74
CA CYS A 55 -16.56 -5.60 18.71
C CYS A 55 -16.19 -5.01 20.07
N LEU A 56 -14.98 -5.29 20.57
CA LEU A 56 -14.51 -4.80 21.89
C LEU A 56 -14.23 -3.28 21.90
N ASN A 57 -13.59 -2.74 20.85
CA ASN A 57 -13.13 -1.35 20.87
C ASN A 57 -14.12 -0.34 20.28
N ILE A 58 -15.08 -0.74 19.44
CA ILE A 58 -15.97 0.21 18.76
C ILE A 58 -17.39 0.12 19.31
N THR A 59 -17.98 -1.07 19.34
CA THR A 59 -19.41 -1.23 19.61
C THR A 59 -19.73 -1.72 21.02
N GLY A 60 -18.78 -2.36 21.72
CA GLY A 60 -19.02 -2.99 23.02
C GLY A 60 -20.02 -4.16 22.97
N CYS A 61 -20.54 -4.50 21.79
CA CYS A 61 -21.51 -5.55 21.52
C CYS A 61 -21.15 -6.27 20.22
N PHE A 62 -21.61 -7.52 20.10
CA PHE A 62 -21.49 -8.27 18.85
C PHE A 62 -22.25 -7.55 17.72
N ILE A 63 -21.57 -7.30 16.61
CA ILE A 63 -22.14 -6.59 15.46
C ILE A 63 -22.93 -7.59 14.65
N ASN A 64 -24.26 -7.50 14.68
CA ASN A 64 -25.10 -8.24 13.74
C ASN A 64 -25.04 -7.61 12.34
N PRO A 65 -24.94 -8.42 11.27
CA PRO A 65 -24.96 -7.91 9.90
C PRO A 65 -26.33 -7.28 9.60
N ASN A 66 -26.37 -5.96 9.43
CA ASN A 66 -27.56 -5.28 8.92
C ASN A 66 -27.50 -5.22 7.40
N PHE A 67 -28.37 -5.96 6.73
CA PHE A 67 -28.46 -6.00 5.27
C PHE A 67 -29.22 -4.78 4.74
N ASN A 68 -28.53 -3.64 4.64
CA ASN A 68 -29.05 -2.49 3.92
C ASN A 68 -28.65 -2.56 2.44
N ARG A 69 -29.61 -2.91 1.57
CA ARG A 69 -29.39 -3.03 0.11
C ARG A 69 -28.80 -1.76 -0.51
N VAL A 70 -29.29 -0.59 -0.12
CA VAL A 70 -28.83 0.71 -0.66
C VAL A 70 -27.37 0.96 -0.25
N GLY A 71 -27.05 0.72 1.01
CA GLY A 71 -25.68 0.85 1.53
C GLY A 71 -24.70 -0.11 0.83
N ILE A 72 -25.11 -1.37 0.65
CA ILE A 72 -24.30 -2.39 -0.03
C ILE A 72 -24.04 -2.00 -1.49
N VAL A 73 -25.07 -1.57 -2.24
CA VAL A 73 -24.92 -1.17 -3.64
C VAL A 73 -23.99 0.04 -3.77
N ASN A 74 -24.13 1.05 -2.92
CA ASN A 74 -23.23 2.21 -2.92
C ASN A 74 -21.78 1.80 -2.62
N LEU A 75 -21.58 0.93 -1.63
CA LEU A 75 -20.25 0.45 -1.25
C LEU A 75 -19.61 -0.42 -2.36
N LEU A 76 -20.39 -1.26 -3.03
CA LEU A 76 -19.94 -2.05 -4.18
C LEU A 76 -19.59 -1.17 -5.39
N ASN A 77 -20.38 -0.11 -5.63
CA ASN A 77 -20.12 0.84 -6.71
C ASN A 77 -18.80 1.61 -6.52
N GLU A 78 -18.38 1.86 -5.28
CA GLU A 78 -17.06 2.40 -4.96
C GLU A 78 -15.96 1.32 -5.00
N SER A 79 -16.27 0.13 -4.47
CA SER A 79 -15.32 -0.97 -4.37
C SER A 79 -14.86 -1.50 -5.72
N LYS A 80 -15.73 -1.51 -6.74
CA LYS A 80 -15.35 -1.93 -8.10
C LYS A 80 -14.24 -1.06 -8.70
N TRP A 81 -14.24 0.25 -8.43
CA TRP A 81 -13.19 1.16 -8.93
C TRP A 81 -11.87 0.93 -8.21
N MET A 82 -11.93 0.71 -6.89
CA MET A 82 -10.75 0.33 -6.12
C MET A 82 -10.19 -1.03 -6.57
N PHE A 83 -11.06 -2.01 -6.83
CA PHE A 83 -10.66 -3.31 -7.35
C PHE A 83 -9.98 -3.20 -8.71
N LEU A 84 -10.56 -2.42 -9.63
CA LEU A 84 -10.00 -2.20 -10.95
C LEU A 84 -8.62 -1.53 -10.91
N GLN A 85 -8.45 -0.56 -10.00
CA GLN A 85 -7.16 0.08 -9.78
C GLN A 85 -6.11 -0.87 -9.21
N LEU A 86 -6.46 -1.69 -8.21
CA LEU A 86 -5.53 -2.64 -7.58
C LEU A 86 -5.14 -3.76 -8.55
N THR A 87 -6.10 -4.29 -9.29
CA THR A 87 -5.85 -5.30 -10.32
C THR A 87 -4.98 -4.75 -11.44
N GLY A 88 -5.27 -3.56 -11.95
CA GLY A 88 -4.43 -2.89 -12.95
C GLY A 88 -2.98 -2.72 -12.48
N GLY A 89 -2.77 -2.28 -11.24
CA GLY A 89 -1.42 -2.15 -10.67
C GLY A 89 -0.66 -3.48 -10.57
N VAL A 90 -1.33 -4.54 -10.13
CA VAL A 90 -0.72 -5.89 -10.06
C VAL A 90 -0.42 -6.42 -11.46
N SER A 91 -1.35 -6.27 -12.40
CA SER A 91 -1.17 -6.70 -13.80
C SER A 91 0.03 -6.03 -14.45
N LEU A 92 0.20 -4.71 -14.29
CA LEU A 92 1.38 -3.99 -14.79
C LEU A 92 2.67 -4.49 -14.13
N SER A 93 2.66 -4.71 -12.81
CA SER A 93 3.84 -5.22 -12.12
C SER A 93 4.25 -6.65 -12.54
N LEU A 94 3.28 -7.47 -12.93
CA LEU A 94 3.52 -8.81 -13.47
C LEU A 94 3.99 -8.71 -14.93
N PHE A 95 3.42 -7.79 -15.70
CA PHE A 95 3.82 -7.52 -17.07
C PHE A 95 5.31 -7.14 -17.14
N ASP A 96 5.78 -6.21 -16.31
CA ASP A 96 7.21 -5.85 -16.21
C ASP A 96 8.11 -7.08 -16.00
N ARG A 97 7.70 -7.98 -15.09
CA ARG A 97 8.48 -9.18 -14.75
C ARG A 97 8.52 -10.21 -15.87
N LEU A 98 7.53 -10.22 -16.76
CA LEU A 98 7.49 -11.10 -17.93
C LEU A 98 8.23 -10.49 -19.12
N VAL A 99 8.10 -9.17 -19.34
CA VAL A 99 8.67 -8.46 -20.49
C VAL A 99 10.18 -8.26 -20.36
N ILE A 100 10.68 -7.92 -19.18
CA ILE A 100 12.12 -7.65 -18.99
C ILE A 100 13.00 -8.86 -19.36
N PRO A 101 12.71 -10.10 -18.91
CA PRO A 101 13.51 -11.27 -19.32
C PRO A 101 13.47 -11.54 -20.83
N LEU A 102 12.32 -11.31 -21.47
CA LEU A 102 12.13 -11.53 -22.90
C LEU A 102 13.00 -10.60 -23.76
N ILE A 103 13.16 -9.34 -23.34
CA ILE A 103 13.89 -8.32 -24.12
C ILE A 103 15.36 -8.20 -23.67
N LEU A 104 15.61 -8.19 -22.36
CA LEU A 104 16.86 -7.75 -21.74
C LEU A 104 17.67 -8.91 -21.14
N SER A 105 17.17 -10.15 -21.21
CA SER A 105 17.69 -11.38 -20.57
C SER A 105 17.35 -11.56 -19.09
N VAL A 106 17.37 -12.82 -18.64
CA VAL A 106 17.11 -13.23 -17.26
C VAL A 106 18.09 -12.59 -16.26
N SER A 107 19.34 -12.37 -16.67
CA SER A 107 20.36 -11.74 -15.82
C SER A 107 19.99 -10.30 -15.43
N LYS A 108 19.43 -9.51 -16.36
CA LYS A 108 18.98 -8.14 -16.06
C LYS A 108 17.74 -8.11 -15.18
N LEU A 109 16.86 -9.11 -15.28
CA LEU A 109 15.73 -9.24 -14.35
C LEU A 109 16.22 -9.47 -12.91
N ALA A 110 17.24 -10.32 -12.73
CA ALA A 110 17.82 -10.59 -11.41
C ALA A 110 18.36 -9.33 -10.73
N SER A 111 18.84 -8.34 -11.51
CA SER A 111 19.24 -7.04 -10.99
C SER A 111 18.09 -6.06 -10.77
N TYR A 112 17.05 -6.13 -11.61
CA TYR A 112 15.89 -5.23 -11.55
C TYR A 112 14.98 -5.49 -10.35
N VAL A 113 14.62 -6.76 -10.12
CA VAL A 113 13.63 -7.14 -9.11
C VAL A 113 14.02 -6.68 -7.69
N PRO A 114 15.27 -6.87 -7.24
CA PRO A 114 15.66 -6.41 -5.92
C PRO A 114 15.61 -4.88 -5.80
N CYS A 115 16.04 -4.16 -6.84
CA CYS A 115 15.98 -2.70 -6.84
C CYS A 115 14.54 -2.19 -6.77
N LEU A 116 13.63 -2.82 -7.53
CA LEU A 116 12.20 -2.53 -7.51
C LEU A 116 11.59 -2.78 -6.14
N GLN A 117 11.93 -3.89 -5.48
CA GLN A 117 11.39 -4.23 -4.16
C GLN A 117 11.76 -3.20 -3.09
N LEU A 118 13.00 -2.71 -3.08
CA LEU A 118 13.42 -1.65 -2.17
C LEU A 118 12.68 -0.34 -2.42
N ALA A 119 12.52 0.05 -3.70
CA ALA A 119 11.77 1.24 -4.05
C ALA A 119 10.29 1.14 -3.63
N GLN A 120 9.66 -0.03 -3.83
CA GLN A 120 8.30 -0.32 -3.37
C GLN A 120 8.18 -0.24 -1.84
N LEU A 121 9.19 -0.70 -1.11
CA LEU A 121 9.20 -0.66 0.36
C LEU A 121 9.24 0.78 0.89
N MET A 122 10.08 1.64 0.31
CA MET A 122 10.12 3.06 0.67
C MET A 122 8.84 3.80 0.30
N PHE A 123 8.28 3.49 -0.86
CA PHE A 123 6.98 4.02 -1.25
C PHE A 123 5.85 3.58 -0.31
N THR A 124 5.86 2.32 0.12
CA THR A 124 4.85 1.79 1.05
C THR A 124 4.88 2.54 2.38
N LEU A 125 6.07 2.93 2.85
CA LEU A 125 6.23 3.74 4.06
C LEU A 125 5.50 5.09 3.92
N SER A 126 5.73 5.81 2.82
CA SER A 126 4.99 7.03 2.47
C SER A 126 3.47 6.80 2.37
N ALA A 127 3.05 5.80 1.60
CA ALA A 127 1.63 5.49 1.40
C ALA A 127 0.91 5.15 2.72
N SER A 128 1.59 4.48 3.64
CA SER A 128 1.06 4.13 4.96
C SER A 128 0.79 5.34 5.84
N ALA A 129 1.65 6.35 5.80
CA ALA A 129 1.42 7.62 6.50
C ALA A 129 0.22 8.35 5.90
N ASN A 130 0.11 8.36 4.56
CA ASN A 130 -0.96 9.04 3.85
C ASN A 130 -2.34 8.37 4.01
N GLN A 131 -2.44 7.12 4.50
CA GLN A 131 -3.72 6.47 4.77
C GLN A 131 -4.58 7.23 5.79
N ILE A 132 -3.98 8.07 6.64
CA ILE A 132 -4.69 8.90 7.62
C ILE A 132 -5.53 9.99 6.94
N LEU A 133 -5.12 10.43 5.74
CA LEU A 133 -5.82 11.48 5.00
C LEU A 133 -7.23 11.04 4.60
N LEU A 134 -7.44 9.75 4.32
CA LEU A 134 -8.72 9.23 3.86
C LEU A 134 -9.88 9.48 4.83
N PRO A 135 -9.84 9.01 6.10
CA PRO A 135 -10.91 9.28 7.06
C PRO A 135 -11.04 10.77 7.40
N MET A 136 -9.91 11.50 7.45
CA MET A 136 -9.91 12.94 7.70
C MET A 136 -10.72 13.70 6.63
N PHE A 137 -10.47 13.43 5.34
CA PHE A 137 -11.20 14.05 4.24
C PHE A 137 -12.65 13.58 4.13
N ALA A 138 -12.92 12.31 4.45
CA ALA A 138 -14.28 11.81 4.51
C ALA A 138 -15.12 12.58 5.56
N ARG A 139 -14.55 12.86 6.73
CA ARG A 139 -15.19 13.68 7.77
C ARG A 139 -15.42 15.11 7.31
N MET A 140 -14.40 15.74 6.72
CA MET A 140 -14.50 17.13 6.22
C MET A 140 -15.54 17.29 5.11
N LYS A 141 -15.68 16.29 4.23
CA LYS A 141 -16.74 16.24 3.24
C LYS A 141 -18.12 16.12 3.89
N ALA A 142 -18.27 15.30 4.93
CA ALA A 142 -19.53 15.14 5.62
C ALA A 142 -19.97 16.42 6.38
N SER A 143 -19.02 17.17 6.95
CA SER A 143 -19.29 18.42 7.66
C SER A 143 -19.27 19.67 6.79
N ASN A 144 -18.94 19.57 5.50
CA ASN A 144 -18.72 20.70 4.57
C ASN A 144 -17.73 21.76 5.07
N THR A 145 -16.84 21.41 6.00
CA THR A 145 -15.86 22.33 6.59
C THR A 145 -14.47 22.06 6.02
N PHE A 146 -14.17 22.73 4.90
CA PHE A 146 -12.82 22.75 4.34
C PHE A 146 -12.07 24.01 4.80
N PRO A 147 -10.94 23.88 5.50
CA PRO A 147 -10.12 25.04 5.85
C PRO A 147 -9.52 25.65 4.59
N SER A 148 -9.42 26.98 4.55
CA SER A 148 -8.83 27.72 3.42
C SER A 148 -7.42 27.23 3.04
N ASN A 149 -6.63 26.83 4.03
CA ASN A 149 -5.25 26.35 3.84
C ASN A 149 -5.13 24.84 3.59
N CYS A 150 -6.25 24.15 3.31
CA CYS A 150 -6.25 22.70 3.13
C CYS A 150 -5.30 22.27 2.01
N PHE A 151 -5.38 22.93 0.85
CA PHE A 151 -4.55 22.65 -0.32
C PHE A 151 -3.05 22.78 0.01
N PHE A 152 -2.67 23.85 0.70
CA PHE A 152 -1.27 24.07 1.11
C PHE A 152 -0.76 22.97 2.04
N LYS A 153 -1.59 22.51 3.00
CA LYS A 153 -1.24 21.39 3.88
C LYS A 153 -1.04 20.09 3.11
N ILE A 154 -1.90 19.79 2.14
CA ILE A 154 -1.76 18.59 1.30
C ILE A 154 -0.46 18.66 0.49
N LEU A 155 -0.13 19.83 -0.05
CA LEU A 155 1.10 20.03 -0.79
C LEU A 155 2.33 19.80 0.09
N LEU A 156 2.34 20.31 1.33
CA LEU A 156 3.40 20.02 2.29
C LEU A 156 3.50 18.53 2.63
N VAL A 157 2.37 17.84 2.87
CA VAL A 157 2.36 16.40 3.12
C VAL A 157 2.91 15.63 1.91
N SER A 158 2.57 16.07 0.69
CA SER A 158 3.08 15.46 -0.54
C SER A 158 4.57 15.69 -0.77
N LEU A 159 5.15 16.76 -0.23
CA LEU A 159 6.60 16.99 -0.27
C LEU A 159 7.33 16.11 0.76
N ILE A 160 6.76 16.01 1.97
CA ILE A 160 7.32 15.17 3.04
C ILE A 160 7.25 13.69 2.65
N SER A 161 6.21 13.27 1.93
CA SER A 161 6.02 11.88 1.48
C SER A 161 7.16 11.41 0.56
N VAL A 162 7.88 12.32 -0.08
CA VAL A 162 8.99 12.01 -0.99
C VAL A 162 10.28 11.60 -0.24
N LEU A 163 10.44 12.02 1.03
CA LEU A 163 11.68 11.83 1.80
C LEU A 163 12.23 10.38 1.80
N PRO A 164 11.41 9.31 2.00
CA PRO A 164 11.92 7.94 2.00
C PRO A 164 12.50 7.52 0.65
N CYS A 165 11.90 7.98 -0.45
CA CYS A 165 12.38 7.66 -1.79
C CYS A 165 13.59 8.52 -2.19
N LEU A 166 13.68 9.77 -1.69
CA LEU A 166 14.88 10.60 -1.84
C LEU A 166 16.09 10.01 -1.12
N ALA A 167 15.90 9.44 0.07
CA ALA A 167 16.98 8.72 0.76
C ALA A 167 17.53 7.59 -0.11
N LEU A 168 16.65 6.89 -0.83
CA LEU A 168 17.04 5.83 -1.76
C LEU A 168 17.78 6.38 -3.00
N PHE A 169 17.43 7.57 -3.48
CA PHE A 169 18.13 8.21 -4.59
C PHE A 169 19.59 8.59 -4.23
N PHE A 170 19.82 9.17 -3.05
CA PHE A 170 21.15 9.59 -2.60
C PHE A 170 21.99 8.45 -2.03
N PHE A 171 21.40 7.61 -1.18
CA PHE A 171 22.09 6.51 -0.49
C PHE A 171 21.86 5.15 -1.15
N GLY A 172 21.37 5.13 -2.39
CA GLY A 172 21.00 3.89 -3.09
C GLY A 172 22.15 2.89 -3.19
N ARG A 173 23.39 3.36 -3.39
CA ARG A 173 24.59 2.51 -3.43
C ARG A 173 24.89 1.86 -2.08
N ASP A 174 24.84 2.63 -0.99
CA ASP A 174 25.15 2.15 0.36
C ASP A 174 24.07 1.19 0.86
N ILE A 175 22.80 1.49 0.55
CA ILE A 175 21.67 0.60 0.87
C ILE A 175 21.82 -0.73 0.12
N LEU A 176 22.19 -0.70 -1.18
CA LEU A 176 22.39 -1.92 -1.96
C LEU A 176 23.59 -2.74 -1.49
N SER A 177 24.67 -2.08 -1.06
CA SER A 177 25.88 -2.77 -0.61
C SER A 177 25.62 -3.53 0.69
N ILE A 178 24.82 -2.95 1.60
CA ILE A 178 24.39 -3.58 2.86
C ILE A 178 23.37 -4.69 2.60
N TRP A 179 22.45 -4.49 1.65
CA TRP A 179 21.34 -5.42 1.45
C TRP A 179 21.69 -6.66 0.61
N ILE A 180 22.54 -6.52 -0.41
CA ILE A 180 22.92 -7.63 -1.30
C ILE A 180 24.43 -7.88 -1.21
N ASN A 181 25.22 -7.02 -1.87
CA ASN A 181 26.67 -7.11 -1.96
C ASN A 181 27.23 -5.81 -2.56
N PRO A 182 28.38 -5.30 -2.09
CA PRO A 182 29.08 -4.17 -2.73
C PRO A 182 29.32 -4.30 -4.25
N THR A 183 29.60 -5.48 -4.80
CA THR A 183 29.80 -5.63 -6.28
C THR A 183 28.52 -5.37 -7.06
N PHE A 184 27.40 -5.90 -6.55
CA PHE A 184 26.07 -5.65 -7.12
C PHE A 184 25.69 -4.17 -7.04
N ALA A 185 26.05 -3.50 -5.95
CA ALA A 185 25.81 -2.08 -5.74
C ALA A 185 26.52 -1.20 -6.78
N THR A 186 27.78 -1.51 -7.10
CA THR A 186 28.55 -0.73 -8.08
C THR A 186 28.00 -0.85 -9.50
N GLU A 187 27.42 -2.00 -9.86
CA GLU A 187 26.87 -2.23 -11.19
C GLU A 187 25.44 -1.66 -11.35
N ASN A 188 24.63 -1.69 -10.29
CA ASN A 188 23.19 -1.43 -10.38
C ASN A 188 22.71 -0.14 -9.70
N TYR A 189 23.60 0.69 -9.14
CA TYR A 189 23.18 1.94 -8.48
C TYR A 189 22.43 2.89 -9.42
N LYS A 190 22.79 2.96 -10.71
CA LYS A 190 22.08 3.81 -11.69
C LYS A 190 20.65 3.34 -11.92
N LEU A 191 20.46 2.03 -12.04
CA LEU A 191 19.13 1.43 -12.16
C LEU A 191 18.29 1.79 -10.93
N MET A 192 18.90 1.70 -9.74
CA MET A 192 18.23 2.09 -8.51
C MET A 192 17.83 3.57 -8.48
N GLN A 193 18.71 4.47 -8.92
CA GLN A 193 18.39 5.90 -9.00
C GLN A 193 17.24 6.21 -9.96
N ILE A 194 17.21 5.54 -11.11
CA ILE A 194 16.11 5.68 -12.09
C ILE A 194 14.80 5.23 -11.47
N LEU A 195 14.78 4.08 -10.80
CA LEU A 195 13.59 3.61 -10.08
C LEU A 195 13.20 4.57 -8.94
N ALA A 196 14.17 5.07 -8.18
CA ALA A 196 13.91 6.02 -7.10
C ALA A 196 13.21 7.28 -7.63
N ILE A 197 13.60 7.82 -8.80
CA ILE A 197 12.92 8.96 -9.42
C ILE A 197 11.44 8.64 -9.73
N SER A 198 11.17 7.47 -10.31
CA SER A 198 9.79 7.05 -10.59
C SER A 198 8.94 6.94 -9.31
N TYR A 199 9.51 6.37 -8.24
CA TYR A 199 8.81 6.24 -6.96
C TYR A 199 8.73 7.55 -6.17
N ILE A 200 9.65 8.50 -6.37
CA ILE A 200 9.55 9.88 -5.87
C ILE A 200 8.30 10.55 -6.44
N LEU A 201 8.13 10.50 -7.76
CA LEU A 201 6.96 11.04 -8.45
C LEU A 201 5.67 10.35 -7.96
N LEU A 202 5.70 9.02 -7.88
CA LEU A 202 4.57 8.25 -7.37
C LEU A 202 4.20 8.64 -5.94
N SER A 203 5.21 8.82 -5.07
CA SER A 203 5.03 9.20 -3.66
C SER A 203 4.38 10.57 -3.52
N MET A 204 4.76 11.54 -4.35
CA MET A 204 4.15 12.87 -4.39
C MET A 204 2.66 12.80 -4.75
N MET A 205 2.29 11.89 -5.67
CA MET A 205 0.90 11.71 -6.09
C MET A 205 0.03 10.99 -5.04
N THR A 206 0.62 10.26 -4.08
CA THR A 206 -0.16 9.49 -3.10
C THR A 206 -1.06 10.33 -2.22
N SER A 207 -0.62 11.52 -1.79
CA SER A 207 -1.44 12.40 -0.94
C SER A 207 -2.71 12.86 -1.66
N PHE A 208 -2.60 13.20 -2.95
CA PHE A 208 -3.75 13.55 -3.79
C PHE A 208 -4.66 12.36 -4.06
N HIS A 209 -4.07 11.18 -4.26
CA HIS A 209 -4.82 9.93 -4.41
C HIS A 209 -5.71 9.66 -3.18
N PHE A 210 -5.15 9.73 -1.97
CA PHE A 210 -5.92 9.50 -0.73
C PHE A 210 -6.95 10.59 -0.46
N LEU A 211 -6.69 11.84 -0.88
CA LEU A 211 -7.68 12.92 -0.84
C LEU A 211 -8.89 12.60 -1.73
N LEU A 212 -8.64 12.25 -3.00
CA LEU A 212 -9.71 11.92 -3.94
C LEU A 212 -10.53 10.72 -3.45
N LEU A 213 -9.85 9.73 -2.87
CA LEU A 213 -10.49 8.56 -2.27
C LEU A 213 -11.33 8.93 -1.05
N GLY A 214 -10.84 9.81 -0.17
CA GLY A 214 -11.59 10.33 0.98
C GLY A 214 -12.82 11.15 0.60
N ILE A 215 -12.78 11.85 -0.54
CA ILE A 215 -13.94 12.58 -1.08
C ILE A 215 -14.90 11.62 -1.83
N GLY A 216 -14.57 10.35 -2.01
CA GLY A 216 -15.41 9.38 -2.73
C GLY A 216 -15.40 9.58 -4.25
N LYS A 217 -14.31 10.12 -4.81
CA LYS A 217 -14.10 10.22 -6.26
C LYS A 217 -13.26 9.05 -6.79
N SER A 218 -13.52 7.83 -6.31
CA SER A 218 -12.74 6.62 -6.65
C SER A 218 -12.67 6.35 -8.17
N LYS A 219 -13.77 6.60 -8.89
CA LYS A 219 -13.84 6.50 -10.36
C LYS A 219 -12.78 7.34 -11.07
N LEU A 220 -12.58 8.59 -10.62
CA LEU A 220 -11.61 9.50 -11.23
C LEU A 220 -10.19 8.97 -11.00
N VAL A 221 -9.90 8.50 -9.79
CA VAL A 221 -8.59 7.93 -9.44
C VAL A 221 -8.31 6.66 -10.25
N ALA A 222 -9.30 5.79 -10.43
CA ALA A 222 -9.16 4.59 -11.23
C ALA A 222 -8.84 4.94 -12.70
N ASN A 223 -9.59 5.87 -13.30
CA ASN A 223 -9.35 6.30 -14.68
C ASN A 223 -7.97 6.94 -14.85
N LEU A 224 -7.53 7.81 -13.93
CA LEU A 224 -6.20 8.41 -14.00
C LEU A 224 -5.10 7.36 -13.93
N ASN A 225 -5.21 6.39 -13.03
CA ASN A 225 -4.22 5.32 -12.90
C ASN A 225 -4.19 4.40 -14.12
N LEU A 226 -5.34 4.10 -14.72
CA LEU A 226 -5.39 3.30 -15.95
C LEU A 226 -4.78 4.03 -17.14
N VAL A 227 -5.13 5.31 -17.33
CA VAL A 227 -4.58 6.11 -18.43
C VAL A 227 -3.07 6.26 -18.26
N ALA A 228 -2.60 6.54 -17.04
CA ALA A 228 -1.17 6.60 -16.74
C ALA A 228 -0.48 5.25 -17.00
N GLY A 229 -1.13 4.14 -16.67
CA GLY A 229 -0.60 2.79 -16.92
C GLY A 229 -0.59 2.35 -18.38
N LEU A 230 -1.52 2.85 -19.21
CA LEU A 230 -1.59 2.57 -20.65
C LEU A 230 -0.67 3.46 -21.48
N ALA A 231 -0.29 4.64 -20.97
CA ALA A 231 0.61 5.56 -21.65
C ALA A 231 2.10 5.18 -21.48
N LEU A 232 2.39 4.18 -20.65
CA LEU A 232 3.71 3.60 -20.37
C LEU A 232 3.96 2.36 -21.24
#